data_AF-A0A0D2IWT0-F1
#
_entry.id   AF-A0A0D2IWT0-F1
#
_cell.length_a   1.000
_cell.length_b   1.000
_cell.length_c   1.000
_cell.angle_alpha   90.00
_cell.angle_beta   90.00
_cell.angle_gamma   90.00
#
_symmetry.space_group_name_H-M   'P 1'
#
loop_
_entity.id
_entity.type
_entity.pdbx_description
1 polymer ?
#
loop_
_entity_poly.entity_id
_entity_poly.type
_entity_poly.pdbx_seq_one_letter_code
_entity_poly.pdbx_strand_id
1 'polypeptide(L)'
;MHALQVKYVKGIDLSPAEVKEAQRRYQEMKGRGALAIECEFEQCEHLGDRHMPEFSPFDVVTCMFAVHYFFAEEGTLATFLSNVRDSLKDGG
;
A
#
# COMPACT_ATOMS: atom_id res chain seq x y z
N MET A 1 -23.53 -5.03 11.89
CA MET A 1 -22.15 -4.74 11.49
C MET A 1 -22.09 -4.91 9.98
N HIS A 2 -22.06 -3.81 9.21
CA HIS A 2 -21.77 -3.92 7.78
C HIS A 2 -20.27 -4.14 7.66
N ALA A 3 -19.85 -5.32 7.20
CA ALA A 3 -18.45 -5.54 6.85
C ALA A 3 -18.13 -4.64 5.65
N LEU A 4 -17.08 -3.81 5.76
CA LEU A 4 -16.58 -3.04 4.63
C LEU A 4 -16.11 -4.01 3.55
N GLN A 5 -16.72 -3.92 2.37
CA GLN A 5 -16.37 -4.76 1.24
C GLN A 5 -15.27 -4.07 0.44
N VAL A 6 -14.02 -4.19 0.92
CA VAL A 6 -12.84 -3.75 0.15
C VAL A 6 -12.72 -4.64 -1.08
N LYS A 7 -12.65 -4.02 -2.27
CA LYS A 7 -12.59 -4.73 -3.56
C LYS A 7 -11.17 -4.94 -4.06
N TYR A 8 -10.28 -4.00 -3.76
CA TYR A 8 -8.92 -4.00 -4.27
C TYR A 8 -7.95 -3.47 -3.21
N VAL A 9 -6.77 -4.09 -3.11
CA VAL A 9 -5.64 -3.65 -2.27
C VAL A 9 -4.36 -3.65 -3.09
N LYS A 10 -3.66 -2.52 -3.07
CA LYS A 10 -2.27 -2.42 -3.52
C LYS A 10 -1.37 -2.40 -2.28
N GLY A 11 -0.57 -3.43 -2.09
CA GLY A 11 0.45 -3.48 -1.05
C GLY A 11 1.80 -3.03 -1.59
N ILE A 12 2.46 -2.10 -0.91
CA ILE A 12 3.79 -1.62 -1.28
C ILE A 12 4.69 -1.78 -0.06
N ASP A 13 5.86 -2.39 -0.26
CA ASP A 13 6.87 -2.56 0.79
C ASP A 13 8.28 -2.35 0.22
N LEU A 14 9.21 -1.94 1.07
CA LEU A 14 10.63 -1.81 0.73
C LEU A 14 11.29 -3.20 0.55
N SER A 15 10.87 -4.18 1.36
CA SER A 15 11.45 -5.51 1.43
C SER A 15 10.88 -6.45 0.35
N PRO A 16 11.70 -6.96 -0.59
CA PRO A 16 11.25 -7.97 -1.56
C PRO A 16 10.74 -9.24 -0.88
N ALA A 17 11.30 -9.59 0.28
CA ALA A 17 10.91 -10.78 1.03
C ALA A 17 9.48 -10.65 1.58
N GLU A 18 9.13 -9.48 2.11
CA GLU A 18 7.79 -9.22 2.66
C GLU A 18 6.74 -9.15 1.54
N VAL A 19 7.08 -8.57 0.38
CA VAL A 19 6.21 -8.59 -0.82
C VAL A 19 5.91 -10.04 -1.23
N LYS A 20 6.94 -10.88 -1.31
CA LYS A 20 6.80 -12.30 -1.68
C LYS A 20 5.96 -13.07 -0.67
N GLU A 21 6.15 -12.82 0.62
CA GLU A 21 5.38 -13.44 1.69
C GLU A 21 3.91 -13.01 1.66
N ALA A 22 3.63 -11.72 1.43
CA ALA A 22 2.27 -11.21 1.29
C ALA A 22 1.56 -11.83 0.08
N GLN A 23 2.24 -11.92 -1.07
CA GLN A 23 1.73 -12.62 -2.25
C GLN A 23 1.41 -14.09 -1.95
N ARG A 24 2.31 -14.82 -1.28
CA ARG A 24 2.10 -16.23 -0.92
C ARG A 24 0.84 -16.39 -0.06
N ARG A 25 0.69 -15.59 0.99
CA ARG A 25 -0.48 -15.63 1.89
C ARG A 25 -1.77 -15.31 1.14
N TYR A 26 -1.76 -14.30 0.28
CA TYR A 26 -2.91 -13.96 -0.55
C TYR A 26 -3.33 -15.13 -1.44
N GLN A 27 -2.39 -15.78 -2.14
CA GLN A 27 -2.69 -16.92 -3.00
C GLN A 27 -3.25 -18.12 -2.21
N GLU A 28 -2.71 -18.39 -1.02
CA GLU A 28 -3.24 -19.46 -0.14
C GLU A 28 -4.67 -19.18 0.33
N MET A 29 -5.00 -17.93 0.63
CA MET A 29 -6.35 -17.53 1.02
C MET A 29 -7.31 -17.54 -0.18
N LYS A 30 -6.87 -17.08 -1.35
CA LYS A 30 -7.65 -17.10 -2.60
C LYS A 30 -7.96 -18.53 -3.04
N GLY A 31 -7.00 -19.44 -2.96
CA GLY A 31 -7.17 -20.87 -3.31
C GLY A 31 -8.16 -21.61 -2.42
N ARG A 32 -8.46 -21.10 -1.23
CA ARG A 32 -9.47 -21.64 -0.30
C ARG A 32 -10.89 -21.09 -0.56
N GLY A 33 -11.06 -20.23 -1.57
CA GLY A 33 -12.35 -19.57 -1.86
C GLY A 33 -12.75 -18.53 -0.80
N ALA A 34 -11.82 -18.10 0.04
CA ALA A 34 -12.11 -17.29 1.23
C ALA A 34 -12.12 -15.77 0.97
N LEU A 35 -11.78 -15.31 -0.23
CA LEU A 35 -11.56 -13.90 -0.53
C LEU A 35 -12.21 -13.49 -1.86
N ALA A 36 -13.06 -12.47 -1.80
CA ALA A 36 -13.60 -11.75 -2.97
C ALA A 36 -12.83 -10.46 -3.29
N ILE A 37 -11.74 -10.21 -2.57
CA ILE A 37 -10.86 -9.05 -2.74
C ILE A 37 -9.73 -9.38 -3.70
N GLU A 38 -9.39 -8.45 -4.57
CA GLU A 38 -8.20 -8.54 -5.42
C GLU A 38 -7.02 -7.82 -4.77
N CYS A 39 -5.86 -8.47 -4.71
CA CYS A 39 -4.65 -7.88 -4.13
C CYS A 39 -3.49 -7.92 -5.12
N GLU A 40 -2.77 -6.81 -5.21
CA GLU A 40 -1.51 -6.68 -5.93
C GLU A 40 -0.43 -6.20 -4.97
N PHE A 41 0.77 -6.76 -5.06
CA PHE A 41 1.88 -6.41 -4.18
C PHE A 41 3.10 -6.06 -5.02
N GLU A 42 3.77 -4.97 -4.67
CA GLU A 42 4.91 -4.43 -5.40
C GLU A 42 6.01 -3.97 -4.43
N GLN A 43 7.26 -4.24 -4.79
CA GLN A 43 8.41 -3.70 -4.06
C GLN A 43 8.67 -2.26 -4.51
N CYS A 44 8.91 -1.36 -3.57
CA CYS A 44 9.34 0.01 -3.86
C CYS A 44 10.51 0.44 -2.99
N GLU A 45 11.66 0.67 -3.62
CA GLU A 45 12.89 1.09 -2.91
C GLU A 45 12.93 2.57 -2.55
N HIS A 46 12.03 3.37 -3.12
CA HIS A 46 12.10 4.83 -3.06
C HIS A 46 10.83 5.45 -2.47
N LEU A 47 10.19 4.73 -1.55
CA LEU A 47 9.06 5.24 -0.79
C LEU A 47 9.51 6.49 0.01
N GLY A 48 9.00 7.65 -0.36
CA GLY A 48 9.37 8.92 0.27
C GLY A 48 10.58 9.62 -0.35
N ASP A 49 11.32 9.01 -1.27
CA ASP A 49 12.47 9.67 -1.91
C ASP A 49 12.08 10.34 -3.23
N ARG A 50 11.08 9.79 -3.92
CA ARG A 50 10.56 10.33 -5.18
C ARG A 50 9.05 10.17 -5.29
N HIS A 51 8.47 10.90 -6.23
CA HIS A 51 7.06 10.74 -6.55
C HIS A 51 6.79 9.34 -7.09
N MET A 52 5.69 8.74 -6.63
CA MET A 52 5.23 7.46 -7.14
C MET A 52 4.62 7.60 -8.53
N PRO A 53 4.65 6.52 -9.36
CA PRO A 53 3.90 6.52 -10.61
C PRO A 53 2.41 6.76 -10.31
N GLU A 54 1.71 7.38 -11.27
CA GLU A 54 0.28 7.62 -11.11
C GLU A 54 -0.48 6.29 -11.01
N PHE A 55 -1.23 6.14 -9.92
CA PHE A 55 -2.18 5.07 -9.73
C PHE A 55 -3.60 5.57 -10.01
N SER A 56 -4.52 4.65 -10.27
CA SER A 56 -5.93 4.98 -10.07
C SER A 56 -6.14 5.34 -8.59
N PRO A 57 -6.79 6.48 -8.26
CA PRO A 57 -6.90 6.93 -6.88
C PRO A 57 -7.62 5.92 -5.97
N PHE A 58 -7.15 5.82 -4.74
CA PHE A 58 -7.66 4.95 -3.68
C PHE A 58 -8.66 5.68 -2.79
N ASP A 59 -9.59 4.92 -2.20
CA ASP A 59 -10.52 5.44 -1.19
C ASP A 59 -9.85 5.64 0.18
N VAL A 60 -8.81 4.87 0.47
CA VAL A 60 -8.07 4.90 1.74
C VAL A 60 -6.61 4.51 1.48
N VAL A 61 -5.68 5.19 2.14
CA VAL A 61 -4.28 4.78 2.25
C VAL A 61 -3.98 4.43 3.71
N THR A 62 -3.38 3.26 3.95
CA THR A 62 -2.98 2.82 5.29
C THR A 62 -1.47 2.64 5.38
N CYS A 63 -0.85 3.19 6.42
CA CYS A 63 0.57 3.00 6.73
C CYS A 63 0.71 2.48 8.17
N MET A 64 0.65 1.17 8.34
CA MET A 64 0.65 0.55 9.67
C MET A 64 2.08 0.32 10.14
N PHE A 65 2.45 0.95 11.27
CA PHE A 65 3.76 0.77 11.93
C PHE A 65 4.99 1.02 11.05
N ALA A 66 4.88 1.82 9.99
CA ALA A 66 6.00 2.13 9.10
C ALA A 66 6.28 3.63 8.96
N VAL A 67 5.35 4.51 9.39
CA VAL A 67 5.47 5.95 9.16
C VAL A 67 6.75 6.56 9.75
N HIS A 68 7.24 5.99 10.86
CA HIS A 68 8.42 6.48 11.55
C HIS A 68 9.72 6.30 10.75
N TYR A 69 9.77 5.40 9.76
CA TYR A 69 10.95 5.25 8.90
C TYR A 69 11.14 6.45 7.96
N PHE A 70 10.08 7.21 7.63
CA PHE A 70 10.16 8.40 6.77
C PHE A 70 10.71 9.64 7.48
N PHE A 71 11.02 9.56 8.77
CA PHE A 71 11.61 10.67 9.55
C PHE A 71 13.14 10.68 9.51
N ALA A 72 13.77 9.80 8.71
CA ALA A 72 15.22 9.66 8.68
C ALA A 72 15.94 10.87 8.04
N GLU A 73 15.34 11.47 7.01
CA GLU A 73 15.92 12.58 6.26
C GLU A 73 14.92 13.73 6.05
N GLU A 74 15.44 14.95 5.93
CA GLU A 74 14.65 16.14 5.65
C GLU A 74 14.08 16.04 4.23
N GLY A 75 12.75 16.00 4.12
CA GLY A 75 12.05 15.90 2.84
C GLY A 75 11.43 14.53 2.55
N THR A 76 11.96 13.44 3.12
CA THR A 76 11.42 12.08 2.90
C THR A 76 9.96 11.98 3.35
N LEU A 77 9.64 12.52 4.54
CA LEU A 77 8.27 12.58 5.04
C LEU A 77 7.37 13.45 4.14
N ALA A 78 7.87 14.59 3.65
CA ALA A 78 7.07 15.50 2.82
C ALA A 78 6.70 14.88 1.48
N THR A 79 7.66 14.20 0.84
CA THR A 79 7.44 13.45 -0.40
C THR A 79 6.52 12.25 -0.16
N PHE A 80 6.71 11.51 0.94
CA PHE A 80 5.80 10.42 1.32
C PHE A 80 4.35 10.93 1.48
N LEU A 81 4.14 12.01 2.24
CA LEU A 81 2.81 12.60 2.44
C LEU A 81 2.22 13.14 1.13
N SER A 82 3.05 13.65 0.22
CA SER A 82 2.60 14.07 -1.11
C SER A 82 2.14 12.87 -1.94
N ASN A 83 2.89 11.76 -1.94
CA ASN A 83 2.48 10.52 -2.58
C ASN A 83 1.16 9.98 -2.00
N VAL A 84 0.97 10.05 -0.68
CA VAL A 84 -0.30 9.66 -0.03
C VAL A 84 -1.44 10.54 -0.55
N ARG A 85 -1.28 11.87 -0.52
CA ARG A 85 -2.29 12.82 -1.02
C ARG A 85 -2.63 12.53 -2.48
N ASP A 86 -1.62 12.38 -3.34
CA ASP A 86 -1.79 12.22 -4.78
C ASP A 86 -2.38 10.84 -5.15
N SER A 87 -2.34 9.88 -4.22
CA SER A 87 -2.94 8.56 -4.38
C SER A 87 -4.38 8.48 -3.85
N LEU A 88 -4.92 9.53 -3.22
CA LEU A 88 -6.26 9.52 -2.63
C LEU A 88 -7.29 10.19 -3.54
N LYS A 89 -8.53 9.68 -3.50
CA LYS A 89 -9.70 10.39 -4.02
C LYS A 89 -10.04 11.57 -3.13
N ASP A 90 -10.86 12.48 -3.66
CA ASP A 90 -11.49 13.53 -2.85
C ASP A 90 -12.29 12.92 -1.70
N GLY A 91 -11.89 13.25 -0.46
CA GLY A 91 -12.53 12.78 0.78
C GLY A 91 -11.99 11.46 1.35
N GLY A 92 -10.92 10.90 0.76
CA GLY A 92 -10.18 9.74 1.28
C GLY A 92 -9.14 10.08 2.34
#